data_AF-A0A0B1RUX0-F1
#
_entry.id   AF-A0A0B1RUX0-F1
#
_cell.length_a   1.000
_cell.length_b   1.000
_cell.length_c   1.000
_cell.angle_alpha   90.00
_cell.angle_beta   90.00
_cell.angle_gamma   90.00
#
_symmetry.space_group_name_H-M   'P 1'
#
loop_
_entity.id
_entity.type
_entity.pdbx_description
1 polymer ?
#
loop_
_entity_poly.entity_id
_entity_poly.type
_entity_poly.pdbx_seq_one_letter_code
_entity_poly.pdbx_strand_id
1 'polypeptide(L)'
;MHGNSGTASDKCKGQANRCKMGGFPHPRDCSRCICPSGYGGQYCDQRPAGCGKVVSATPKYEILRDTIGDRSAGTTEREDFMKCNYWITAPAGKQIDVRIVSFTKGVAVDGCSYAGVEIKTHKDQRLTGYRFCAPEDAGITLRSSSNVVPVITYNRIYETEVALAYRYR
;
A
#
# COMPACT_ATOMS: atom_id res chain seq x y z
N MET A 1 -10.02 -26.32 -7.79
CA MET A 1 -9.33 -25.92 -6.55
C MET A 1 -7.81 -25.99 -6.76
N HIS A 2 -7.16 -25.02 -7.40
CA HIS A 2 -5.69 -24.94 -7.45
C HIS A 2 -5.28 -23.48 -7.29
N GLY A 3 -5.00 -23.07 -6.05
CA GLY A 3 -4.47 -21.76 -5.70
C GLY A 3 -3.02 -21.93 -5.25
N ASN A 4 -2.09 -21.53 -6.12
CA ASN A 4 -0.65 -21.74 -5.99
C ASN A 4 -0.10 -20.94 -4.78
N SER A 5 0.13 -21.63 -3.66
CA SER A 5 0.85 -21.06 -2.53
C SER A 5 2.31 -20.88 -2.93
N GLY A 6 2.82 -19.64 -2.96
CA GLY A 6 4.21 -19.35 -3.31
C GLY A 6 5.19 -20.27 -2.56
N THR A 7 5.75 -21.24 -3.28
CA THR A 7 6.59 -22.29 -2.69
C THR A 7 7.97 -21.73 -2.45
N ALA A 8 8.44 -21.82 -1.20
CA ALA A 8 9.85 -21.63 -0.89
C ALA A 8 10.69 -22.54 -1.80
N SER A 9 11.72 -21.97 -2.45
CA SER A 9 12.68 -22.71 -3.27
C SER A 9 13.29 -23.87 -2.49
N ASP A 10 13.62 -24.97 -3.18
CA ASP A 10 14.30 -26.13 -2.60
C ASP A 10 15.57 -25.75 -1.83
N LYS A 11 16.24 -24.66 -2.24
CA LYS A 11 17.43 -24.13 -1.55
C LYS A 11 17.17 -23.61 -0.15
N CYS A 12 15.95 -23.19 0.14
CA CYS A 12 15.54 -22.68 1.46
C CYS A 12 14.78 -23.74 2.27
N LYS A 13 14.69 -25.00 1.81
CA LYS A 13 14.08 -26.10 2.55
C LYS A 13 14.78 -26.29 3.90
N GLY A 14 13.98 -26.46 4.95
CA GLY A 14 14.47 -26.63 6.32
C GLY A 14 14.78 -25.33 7.07
N GLN A 15 14.75 -24.17 6.41
CA GLN A 15 14.90 -22.88 7.10
C GLN A 15 13.55 -22.36 7.60
N ALA A 16 13.54 -21.85 8.83
CA ALA A 16 12.37 -21.18 9.38
C ALA A 16 12.07 -19.90 8.58
N ASN A 17 10.79 -19.68 8.24
CA ASN A 17 10.39 -18.44 7.57
C ASN A 17 10.49 -17.25 8.55
N ARG A 18 11.48 -16.38 8.33
CA ARG A 18 11.71 -15.17 9.13
C ARG A 18 10.93 -13.96 8.62
N CYS A 19 10.34 -14.07 7.43
CA CYS A 19 9.62 -12.98 6.78
C CYS A 19 8.33 -12.65 7.51
N LYS A 20 8.04 -11.36 7.63
CA LYS A 20 6.84 -10.83 8.26
C LYS A 20 5.78 -10.50 7.21
N MET A 21 4.57 -10.21 7.68
CA MET A 21 3.47 -9.68 6.89
C MET A 21 3.09 -10.55 5.67
N GLY A 22 3.37 -11.85 5.73
CA GLY A 22 3.09 -12.80 4.65
C GLY A 22 4.14 -12.86 3.55
N GLY A 23 5.33 -12.25 3.77
CA GLY A 23 6.48 -12.45 2.90
C GLY A 23 7.04 -13.88 2.94
N PHE A 24 7.91 -14.19 1.99
CA PHE A 24 8.55 -15.50 1.86
C PHE A 24 10.04 -15.37 1.54
N PRO A 25 10.88 -16.34 1.93
CA PRO A 25 12.31 -16.28 1.67
C PRO A 25 12.62 -16.17 0.17
N HIS A 26 13.57 -15.33 -0.18
CA HIS A 26 13.96 -15.16 -1.56
C HIS A 26 14.62 -16.45 -2.09
N PRO A 27 14.21 -16.97 -3.26
CA PRO A 27 14.54 -18.34 -3.70
C PRO A 27 16.02 -18.59 -4.00
N ARG A 28 16.81 -17.52 -4.15
CA ARG A 28 18.27 -17.57 -4.37
C ARG A 28 19.10 -17.08 -3.17
N ASP A 29 18.45 -16.49 -2.17
CA ASP A 29 19.09 -15.89 -1.01
C ASP A 29 18.13 -15.93 0.16
N CYS A 30 18.18 -17.00 0.93
CA CYS A 30 17.22 -17.26 1.99
C CYS A 30 17.36 -16.31 3.20
N SER A 31 18.38 -15.44 3.20
CA SER A 31 18.58 -14.44 4.26
C SER A 31 17.70 -13.19 4.11
N ARG A 32 17.08 -12.99 2.94
CA ARG A 32 16.17 -11.88 2.64
C ARG A 32 14.83 -12.38 2.14
N CYS A 33 13.84 -11.50 2.21
CA CYS A 33 12.46 -11.81 1.87
C CYS A 33 12.01 -11.16 0.56
N ILE A 34 11.10 -11.84 -0.14
CA ILE A 34 10.20 -11.21 -1.11
C ILE A 34 8.97 -10.73 -0.34
N CYS A 35 8.68 -9.44 -0.46
CA CYS A 35 7.66 -8.77 0.34
C CYS A 35 6.39 -8.51 -0.44
N PRO A 36 5.21 -8.62 0.19
CA PRO A 36 3.98 -8.13 -0.40
C PRO A 36 4.06 -6.62 -0.69
N SER A 37 3.25 -6.15 -1.65
CA SER A 37 3.16 -4.73 -1.97
C SER A 37 2.88 -3.88 -0.72
N GLY A 38 3.59 -2.77 -0.59
CA GLY A 38 3.53 -1.90 0.58
C GLY A 38 4.43 -2.33 1.74
N TYR A 39 5.19 -3.43 1.63
CA TYR A 39 6.16 -3.89 2.62
C TYR A 39 7.56 -4.02 2.02
N GLY A 40 8.59 -3.81 2.83
CA GLY A 40 9.99 -3.86 2.44
C GLY A 40 10.93 -4.14 3.60
N GLY A 41 12.22 -3.91 3.38
CA GLY A 41 13.27 -4.32 4.30
C GLY A 41 13.61 -5.82 4.16
N GLN A 42 14.65 -6.25 4.88
CA GLN A 42 15.14 -7.63 4.81
C GLN A 42 14.07 -8.65 5.17
N TYR A 43 13.17 -8.31 6.11
CA TYR A 43 12.16 -9.21 6.66
C TYR A 43 10.72 -8.77 6.41
N CYS A 44 10.46 -7.81 5.52
CA CYS A 44 9.11 -7.27 5.23
C CYS A 44 8.42 -6.59 6.43
N ASP A 45 9.22 -6.07 7.35
CA ASP A 45 8.81 -5.37 8.57
C ASP A 45 9.05 -3.86 8.50
N GLN A 46 9.38 -3.36 7.32
CA GLN A 46 9.63 -1.93 7.06
C GLN A 46 8.75 -1.44 5.92
N ARG A 47 8.50 -0.13 5.90
CA ARG A 47 7.97 0.57 4.73
C ARG A 47 8.98 0.45 3.57
N PRO A 48 8.54 0.22 2.32
CA PRO A 48 9.43 0.26 1.16
C PRO A 48 10.24 1.57 1.07
N ALA A 49 11.44 1.49 0.51
CA ALA A 49 12.26 2.68 0.24
C ALA A 49 11.61 3.60 -0.82
N GLY A 50 12.10 4.83 -0.93
CA GLY A 50 11.54 5.87 -1.81
C GLY A 50 10.60 6.82 -1.07
N CYS A 51 9.78 7.58 -1.81
CA CYS A 51 8.87 8.58 -1.27
C CYS A 51 7.74 7.98 -0.40
N GLY A 52 7.08 8.85 0.35
CA GLY A 52 6.15 8.50 1.42
C GLY A 52 6.84 8.35 2.78
N LYS A 53 6.06 8.05 3.82
CA LYS A 53 6.53 8.06 5.22
C LYS A 53 5.69 7.17 6.12
N VAL A 54 6.24 6.83 7.28
CA VAL A 54 5.47 6.25 8.39
C VAL A 54 4.83 7.40 9.18
N VAL A 55 3.52 7.31 9.43
CA VAL A 55 2.76 8.25 10.26
C VAL A 55 2.04 7.48 11.37
N SER A 56 2.04 8.04 12.57
CA SER A 56 1.32 7.47 13.71
C SER A 56 -0.08 8.08 13.77
N ALA A 57 -1.10 7.23 13.83
CA ALA A 57 -2.48 7.65 14.06
C ALA A 57 -2.70 8.05 15.52
N THR A 58 -3.64 8.96 15.73
CA THR A 58 -4.22 9.29 17.04
C THR A 58 -5.71 8.91 17.09
N PRO A 59 -6.42 9.05 18.23
CA PRO A 59 -7.88 8.89 18.28
C PRO A 59 -8.64 9.97 17.51
N LYS A 60 -7.98 11.09 17.17
CA LYS A 60 -8.54 12.19 16.39
C LYS A 60 -8.21 11.99 14.92
N TYR A 61 -9.07 12.51 14.04
CA TYR A 61 -8.78 12.46 12.61
C TYR A 61 -7.61 13.38 12.27
N GLU A 62 -6.67 12.83 11.51
CA GLU A 62 -5.53 13.53 10.92
C GLU A 62 -5.57 13.35 9.39
N ILE A 63 -4.92 14.25 8.66
CA ILE A 63 -4.95 14.25 7.19
C ILE A 63 -3.59 13.83 6.64
N LEU A 64 -3.60 12.81 5.78
CA LEU A 64 -2.51 12.45 4.89
C LEU A 64 -2.84 12.97 3.49
N ARG A 65 -2.03 13.89 2.97
CA ARG A 65 -2.07 14.34 1.57
C ARG A 65 -0.82 13.87 0.85
N ASP A 66 -1.01 13.42 -0.38
CA ASP A 66 0.07 13.04 -1.26
C ASP A 66 -0.23 13.52 -2.68
N THR A 67 0.75 14.16 -3.29
CA THR A 67 0.74 14.61 -4.67
C THR A 67 1.84 13.85 -5.39
N ILE A 68 1.47 13.08 -6.40
CA ILE A 68 2.38 12.18 -7.11
C ILE A 68 2.14 12.24 -8.60
N GLY A 69 3.23 12.13 -9.35
CA GLY A 69 3.24 12.16 -10.81
C GLY A 69 4.21 13.23 -11.31
N ASP A 70 4.05 13.58 -12.58
CA ASP A 70 4.87 14.57 -13.25
C ASP A 70 4.00 15.34 -14.23
N ARG A 71 3.78 16.63 -13.96
CA ARG A 71 2.99 17.51 -14.82
C ARG A 71 3.62 17.67 -16.21
N SER A 72 4.94 17.65 -16.29
CA SER A 72 5.68 17.88 -17.54
C SER A 72 5.56 16.71 -18.50
N ALA A 73 5.28 15.51 -17.99
CA ALA A 73 5.01 14.31 -18.79
C ALA A 73 3.65 14.35 -19.52
N GLY A 74 2.78 15.33 -19.21
CA GLY A 74 1.46 15.44 -19.82
C GLY A 74 0.55 14.26 -19.49
N THR A 75 -0.40 13.95 -20.38
CA THR A 75 -1.40 12.87 -20.20
C THR A 75 -1.03 11.58 -20.92
N THR A 76 0.15 11.52 -21.55
CA THR A 76 0.66 10.28 -22.15
C THR A 76 1.02 9.29 -21.05
N GLU A 77 0.58 8.05 -21.21
CA GLU A 77 0.90 6.97 -20.28
C GLU A 77 2.40 6.66 -20.27
N ARG A 78 3.00 6.75 -19.09
CA ARG A 78 4.36 6.27 -18.83
C ARG A 78 4.32 4.75 -18.64
N GLU A 79 5.36 4.06 -19.10
CA GLU A 79 5.48 2.60 -18.96
C GLU A 79 5.46 2.19 -17.47
N ASP A 80 6.20 2.93 -16.66
CA ASP A 80 6.33 2.68 -15.23
C ASP A 80 5.40 3.56 -14.38
N PHE A 81 4.96 2.99 -13.26
CA PHE A 81 4.27 3.73 -12.21
C PHE A 81 5.28 4.40 -11.28
N MET A 82 5.10 5.70 -11.07
CA MET A 82 5.59 6.35 -9.87
C MET A 82 4.76 5.85 -8.69
N LYS A 83 5.42 5.52 -7.56
CA LYS A 83 4.74 5.05 -6.36
C LYS A 83 5.33 5.70 -5.11
N CYS A 84 4.47 6.17 -4.20
CA CYS A 84 4.86 6.52 -2.84
C CYS A 84 4.22 5.55 -1.85
N ASN A 85 5.00 5.11 -0.87
CA ASN A 85 4.55 4.12 0.11
C ASN A 85 4.46 4.79 1.47
N TYR A 86 3.29 4.76 2.08
CA TYR A 86 3.02 5.28 3.41
C TYR A 86 2.57 4.14 4.33
N TRP A 87 2.95 4.21 5.60
CA TRP A 87 2.39 3.35 6.65
C TRP A 87 1.67 4.22 7.67
N ILE A 88 0.39 3.95 7.88
CA ILE A 88 -0.35 4.49 9.01
C ILE A 88 -0.28 3.46 10.13
N THR A 89 0.28 3.82 11.28
CA THR A 89 0.49 2.91 12.40
C THR A 89 -0.33 3.32 13.62
N ALA A 90 -0.70 2.36 14.45
CA ALA A 90 -1.40 2.56 15.71
C ALA A 90 -0.79 1.66 16.80
N PRO A 91 -1.08 1.91 18.10
CA PRO A 91 -0.70 1.00 19.16
C PRO A 91 -1.19 -0.43 18.92
N ALA A 92 -0.47 -1.41 19.44
CA ALA A 92 -0.82 -2.82 19.27
C ALA A 92 -2.27 -3.09 19.75
N GLY A 93 -3.01 -3.90 18.99
CA GLY A 93 -4.42 -4.23 19.27
C GLY A 93 -5.43 -3.17 18.82
N LYS A 94 -4.99 -2.00 18.35
CA LYS A 94 -5.87 -0.96 17.80
C LYS A 94 -6.15 -1.18 16.31
N GLN A 95 -7.31 -0.70 15.88
CA GLN A 95 -7.71 -0.67 14.47
C GLN A 95 -7.66 0.76 13.95
N ILE A 96 -7.40 0.93 12.66
CA ILE A 96 -7.28 2.21 11.98
C ILE A 96 -8.46 2.37 11.03
N ASP A 97 -9.20 3.47 11.19
CA ASP A 97 -10.15 3.94 10.18
C ASP A 97 -9.38 4.82 9.19
N VAL A 98 -9.49 4.54 7.89
CA VAL A 98 -8.97 5.38 6.80
C VAL A 98 -10.13 5.78 5.90
N ARG A 99 -10.38 7.08 5.79
CA ARG A 99 -11.45 7.67 4.99
C ARG A 99 -10.88 8.43 3.81
N ILE A 100 -11.43 8.19 2.62
CA ILE A 100 -11.09 9.00 1.44
C ILE A 100 -11.75 10.37 1.60
N VAL A 101 -10.93 11.43 1.53
CA VAL A 101 -11.40 12.83 1.61
C VAL A 101 -11.58 13.40 0.21
N SER A 102 -10.60 13.20 -0.66
CA SER A 102 -10.65 13.66 -2.05
C SER A 102 -9.63 12.94 -2.92
N PHE A 103 -9.90 12.88 -4.22
CA PHE A 103 -8.96 12.43 -5.24
C PHE A 103 -9.08 13.33 -6.49
N THR A 104 -8.00 13.47 -7.27
CA THR A 104 -8.00 14.22 -8.53
C THR A 104 -9.01 13.68 -9.53
N LYS A 105 -9.81 14.57 -10.14
CA LYS A 105 -10.77 14.20 -11.19
C LYS A 105 -10.11 13.90 -12.53
N GLY A 106 -10.79 13.12 -13.38
CA GLY A 106 -10.44 12.96 -14.80
C GLY A 106 -9.38 11.90 -15.11
N VAL A 107 -9.00 11.08 -14.13
CA VAL A 107 -8.05 9.95 -14.29
C VAL A 107 -8.67 8.59 -13.94
N ALA A 108 -9.94 8.60 -13.53
CA ALA A 108 -10.66 7.40 -13.13
C ALA A 108 -11.00 6.54 -14.35
N VAL A 109 -10.58 5.28 -14.31
CA VAL A 109 -10.89 4.22 -15.28
C VAL A 109 -11.03 2.90 -14.52
N ASP A 110 -11.62 1.90 -15.15
CA ASP A 110 -11.77 0.57 -14.55
C ASP A 110 -10.42 0.03 -14.05
N GLY A 111 -10.40 -0.39 -12.80
CA GLY A 111 -9.19 -0.89 -12.13
C GLY A 111 -8.18 0.18 -11.72
N CYS A 112 -8.49 1.47 -11.93
CA CYS A 112 -7.64 2.62 -11.61
C CYS A 112 -6.25 2.54 -12.27
N SER A 113 -6.17 2.11 -13.53
CA SER A 113 -4.89 1.85 -14.18
C SER A 113 -4.00 3.08 -14.35
N TYR A 114 -4.55 4.30 -14.42
CA TYR A 114 -3.76 5.51 -14.64
C TYR A 114 -3.11 6.08 -13.38
N ALA A 115 -3.89 6.18 -12.32
CA ALA A 115 -3.47 6.67 -11.02
C ALA A 115 -4.47 6.18 -9.97
N GLY A 116 -4.03 6.12 -8.71
CA GLY A 116 -4.91 5.76 -7.63
C GLY A 116 -4.20 5.66 -6.30
N VAL A 117 -4.97 5.33 -5.27
CA VAL A 117 -4.49 4.96 -3.96
C VAL A 117 -4.92 3.52 -3.64
N GLU A 118 -3.97 2.65 -3.32
CA GLU A 118 -4.21 1.31 -2.79
C GLU A 118 -4.11 1.33 -1.26
N ILE A 119 -5.17 0.91 -0.56
CA ILE A 119 -5.25 0.92 0.91
C ILE A 119 -5.42 -0.52 1.41
N LYS A 120 -4.44 -1.01 2.18
CA LYS A 120 -4.39 -2.41 2.63
C LYS A 120 -4.91 -2.56 4.06
N THR A 121 -6.22 -2.79 4.18
CA THR A 121 -6.92 -2.96 5.48
C THR A 121 -7.26 -4.42 5.83
N HIS A 122 -7.01 -5.37 4.92
CA HIS A 122 -7.35 -6.79 5.10
C HIS A 122 -6.51 -7.51 6.15
N LYS A 123 -7.01 -8.65 6.66
CA LYS A 123 -6.27 -9.51 7.58
C LYS A 123 -5.07 -10.17 6.92
N ASP A 124 -5.27 -10.67 5.70
CA ASP A 124 -4.18 -11.21 4.90
C ASP A 124 -3.50 -10.07 4.11
N GLN A 125 -2.32 -9.70 4.58
CA GLN A 125 -1.54 -8.59 4.03
C GLN A 125 -0.86 -8.93 2.69
N ARG A 126 -0.97 -10.17 2.22
CA ARG A 126 -0.53 -10.58 0.88
C ARG A 126 -1.49 -10.08 -0.21
N LEU A 127 -2.77 -9.88 0.12
CA LEU A 127 -3.79 -9.48 -0.83
C LEU A 127 -3.61 -8.03 -1.28
N THR A 128 -3.89 -7.76 -2.55
CA THR A 128 -4.04 -6.39 -3.06
C THR A 128 -5.08 -5.64 -2.23
N GLY A 129 -4.76 -4.40 -1.86
CA GLY A 129 -5.69 -3.54 -1.13
C GLY A 129 -6.84 -3.02 -2.00
N TYR A 130 -7.77 -2.32 -1.37
CA TYR A 130 -8.81 -1.58 -2.08
C TYR A 130 -8.18 -0.42 -2.85
N ARG A 131 -8.62 -0.19 -4.09
CA ARG A 131 -8.11 0.88 -4.95
C ARG A 131 -9.19 1.91 -5.22
N PHE A 132 -8.81 3.19 -5.10
CA PHE A 132 -9.67 4.34 -5.36
C PHE A 132 -8.92 5.34 -6.22
N CYS A 133 -9.64 6.00 -7.12
CA CYS A 133 -9.05 6.94 -8.09
C CYS A 133 -10.05 7.99 -8.58
N ALA A 134 -11.22 8.08 -7.95
CA ALA A 134 -12.30 8.95 -8.39
C ALA A 134 -12.72 9.91 -7.26
N PRO A 135 -13.10 11.16 -7.57
CA PRO A 135 -13.69 12.07 -6.60
C PRO A 135 -14.93 11.49 -5.89
N GLU A 136 -15.69 10.65 -6.58
CA GLU A 136 -16.90 9.99 -6.09
C GLU A 136 -16.61 8.98 -4.96
N ASP A 137 -15.35 8.55 -4.81
CA ASP A 137 -14.92 7.69 -3.71
C ASP A 137 -14.85 8.44 -2.36
N ALA A 138 -14.96 9.77 -2.38
CA ALA A 138 -14.94 10.59 -1.17
C ALA A 138 -16.06 10.19 -0.19
N GLY A 139 -15.69 10.02 1.09
CA GLY A 139 -16.60 9.57 2.13
C GLY A 139 -16.50 8.09 2.47
N ILE A 140 -16.03 7.25 1.55
CA ILE A 140 -15.78 5.83 1.82
C ILE A 140 -14.77 5.72 2.98
N THR A 141 -15.07 4.85 3.94
CA THR A 141 -14.22 4.60 5.11
C THR A 141 -13.90 3.11 5.20
N LEU A 142 -12.61 2.79 5.21
CA LEU A 142 -12.10 1.44 5.41
C LEU A 142 -11.62 1.28 6.86
N ARG A 143 -11.96 0.15 7.46
CA ARG A 143 -11.45 -0.23 8.78
C ARG A 143 -10.42 -1.34 8.64
N SER A 144 -9.26 -1.14 9.25
CA SER A 144 -8.20 -2.15 9.26
C SER A 144 -8.48 -3.27 10.24
N SER A 145 -7.98 -4.47 9.91
CA SER A 145 -7.91 -5.59 10.84
C SER A 145 -6.62 -5.65 11.65
N SER A 146 -5.68 -4.72 11.42
CA SER A 146 -4.38 -4.65 12.09
C SER A 146 -4.03 -3.21 12.46
N ASN A 147 -3.00 -3.03 13.29
CA ASN A 147 -2.51 -1.71 13.70
C ASN A 147 -1.52 -1.09 12.71
N VAL A 148 -1.35 -1.66 11.51
CA VAL A 148 -0.53 -1.10 10.42
C VAL A 148 -1.34 -1.15 9.13
N VAL A 149 -1.48 0.00 8.46
CA VAL A 149 -2.12 0.12 7.15
C VAL A 149 -1.12 0.68 6.15
N PRO A 150 -0.61 -0.15 5.23
CA PRO A 150 0.08 0.35 4.05
C PRO A 150 -0.91 1.09 3.14
N VAL A 151 -0.48 2.28 2.71
CA VAL A 151 -1.15 3.11 1.71
C VAL A 151 -0.15 3.34 0.59
N ILE A 152 -0.50 2.93 -0.62
CA ILE A 152 0.36 3.05 -1.80
C ILE A 152 -0.34 3.99 -2.77
N THR A 153 0.19 5.19 -2.95
CA THR A 153 -0.24 6.07 -4.03
C THR A 153 0.57 5.70 -5.27
N TYR A 154 -0.08 5.73 -6.42
CA TYR A 154 0.58 5.39 -7.67
C TYR A 154 0.02 6.23 -8.82
N ASN A 155 0.88 6.54 -9.78
CA ASN A 155 0.55 7.41 -10.90
C ASN A 155 1.46 7.11 -12.11
N ARG A 156 0.89 7.06 -13.31
CA ARG A 156 1.62 6.96 -14.58
C ARG A 156 1.18 7.97 -15.65
N ILE A 157 0.28 8.90 -15.31
CA ILE A 157 -0.12 10.03 -16.18
C ILE A 157 -0.20 11.31 -15.35
N TYR A 158 0.27 12.42 -15.91
CA TYR A 158 0.21 13.75 -15.31
C TYR A 158 0.62 13.74 -13.82
N GLU A 159 0.10 14.68 -13.02
CA GLU A 159 0.19 14.70 -11.56
C GLU A 159 -1.22 14.55 -10.96
N THR A 160 -1.34 13.77 -9.89
CA THR A 160 -2.59 13.57 -9.14
C THR A 160 -2.36 13.78 -7.65
N GLU A 161 -3.38 14.26 -6.95
CA GLU A 161 -3.40 14.40 -5.49
C GLU A 161 -4.49 13.51 -4.88
N VAL A 162 -4.17 12.91 -3.74
CA VAL A 162 -5.13 12.26 -2.85
C VAL A 162 -5.04 12.85 -1.45
N ALA A 163 -6.19 12.97 -0.79
CA ALA A 163 -6.27 13.27 0.63
C ALA A 163 -7.05 12.15 1.36
N LEU A 164 -6.46 11.65 2.44
CA LEU A 164 -7.03 10.65 3.33
C LEU A 164 -7.14 11.21 4.75
N ALA A 165 -8.25 10.95 5.42
CA ALA A 165 -8.39 11.17 6.84
C ALA A 165 -8.20 9.85 7.58
N TYR A 166 -7.37 9.81 8.62
CA TYR A 166 -7.11 8.60 9.38
C TYR A 166 -7.15 8.82 10.89
N ARG A 167 -7.48 7.77 11.63
CA ARG A 167 -7.42 7.71 13.10
C ARG A 167 -7.38 6.27 13.57
N TYR A 168 -6.96 6.01 14.81
CA TYR A 168 -7.17 4.72 15.44
C TYR A 168 -8.36 4.70 16.41
N ARG A 169 -8.85 3.49 16.71
CA ARG A 169 -9.80 3.20 17.79
C ARG A 169 -9.26 2.14 18.71
#